data_AF-A0A9Q3P5Y9-F1
#
_entry.id   AF-A0A9Q3P5Y9-F1
#
_cell.length_a   1.000
_cell.length_b   1.000
_cell.length_c   1.000
_cell.angle_alpha   90.00
_cell.angle_beta   90.00
_cell.angle_gamma   90.00
#
_symmetry.space_group_name_H-M   'P 1'
#
loop_
_entity.id
_entity.type
_entity.pdbx_description
1 polymer ?
#
loop_
_entity_poly.entity_id
_entity_poly.type
_entity_poly.pdbx_seq_one_letter_code
_entity_poly.pdbx_strand_id
1 'polypeptide(L)'
;MIGTPGSLWLNLPTIILITQDTPAGNLSTKIQSVQQDVKRELEVAINRLKSYADKSRASLPVFNPGDIVFLSSMNIKSARPIKKLYETWLGPFPILKKVSTLAYHLKHLSKWKSLYPVFHISLLEPVNTSRASSSNYH
;
A
#
# COMPACT_ATOMS: atom_id res chain seq x y z
N MET A 1 18.86 23.99 -16.88
CA MET A 1 19.50 22.97 -16.02
C MET A 1 18.48 22.53 -15.00
N ILE A 2 18.14 21.25 -15.02
CA ILE A 2 17.03 20.64 -14.30
C ILE A 2 17.59 20.07 -13.00
N GLY A 3 16.98 20.37 -11.85
CA GLY A 3 17.39 19.74 -10.61
C GLY A 3 16.65 20.25 -9.39
N THR A 4 15.55 19.58 -9.04
CA THR A 4 15.38 19.05 -7.68
C THR A 4 14.36 17.90 -7.68
N PRO A 5 14.58 16.81 -6.92
CA PRO A 5 13.80 15.57 -7.00
C PRO A 5 12.79 15.42 -5.86
N GLY A 6 11.69 14.71 -6.15
CA GLY A 6 11.01 13.88 -5.16
C GLY A 6 10.10 14.58 -4.15
N SER A 7 8.91 14.97 -4.59
CA SER A 7 7.76 15.14 -3.68
C SER A 7 6.46 14.88 -4.44
N LEU A 8 6.25 13.63 -4.82
CA LEU A 8 4.95 13.12 -5.26
C LEU A 8 4.33 12.36 -4.09
N TRP A 9 3.00 12.45 -4.00
CA TRP A 9 2.10 12.05 -2.90
C TRP A 9 1.84 13.18 -1.87
N LEU A 10 0.63 13.76 -2.03
CA LEU A 10 -0.04 14.80 -1.23
C LEU A 10 0.27 16.28 -1.59
N ASN A 11 0.02 16.65 -2.85
CA ASN A 11 -0.23 18.06 -3.19
C ASN A 11 -1.74 18.32 -3.23
N LEU A 12 -2.32 18.65 -2.07
CA LEU A 12 -3.56 19.42 -1.99
C LEU A 12 -3.21 20.64 -1.12
N PRO A 13 -2.86 21.75 -1.75
CA PRO A 13 -3.71 22.94 -1.64
C PRO A 13 -3.64 23.80 -2.92
N THR A 14 -4.44 24.88 -2.98
CA THR A 14 -4.46 25.90 -4.07
C THR A 14 -5.51 25.69 -5.16
N ILE A 15 -6.77 25.45 -4.77
CA ILE A 15 -7.89 26.16 -5.40
C ILE A 15 -8.66 26.79 -4.23
N ILE A 16 -8.00 27.65 -3.46
CA ILE A 16 -8.70 28.51 -2.52
C ILE A 16 -8.98 29.80 -3.27
N LEU A 17 -10.27 29.99 -3.58
CA LEU A 17 -10.93 31.29 -3.73
C LEU A 17 -10.37 32.21 -4.84
N ILE A 18 -10.78 31.97 -6.08
CA ILE A 18 -10.89 33.07 -7.05
C ILE A 18 -12.37 33.34 -7.26
N THR A 19 -12.92 34.30 -6.52
CA THR A 19 -13.96 35.18 -7.06
C THR A 19 -13.75 36.52 -6.39
N GLN A 20 -13.30 37.48 -7.20
CA GLN A 20 -13.04 38.85 -6.78
C GLN A 20 -14.35 39.54 -6.39
N ASP A 21 -14.26 40.37 -5.35
CA ASP A 21 -15.32 41.22 -4.83
C ASP A 21 -15.89 42.20 -5.88
N THR A 22 -17.20 42.43 -5.84
CA THR A 22 -17.85 43.74 -6.08
C THR A 22 -19.33 43.71 -5.62
N PRO A 23 -19.95 44.88 -5.32
CA PRO A 23 -20.90 45.00 -4.22
C PRO A 23 -22.37 44.94 -4.65
N ALA A 24 -23.16 44.14 -3.94
CA ALA A 24 -24.57 44.41 -3.68
C ALA A 24 -24.98 43.53 -2.50
N GLY A 25 -25.55 44.10 -1.43
CA GLY A 25 -25.78 43.45 -0.13
C GLY A 25 -26.64 42.17 -0.11
N ASN A 26 -27.15 41.72 -1.26
CA ASN A 26 -27.85 40.43 -1.44
C ASN A 26 -26.97 39.33 -2.07
N LEU A 27 -25.93 39.72 -2.81
CA LEU A 27 -25.01 38.80 -3.48
C LEU A 27 -24.00 38.21 -2.49
N SER A 28 -23.51 39.01 -1.54
CA SER A 28 -22.55 38.57 -0.53
C SER A 28 -23.12 37.41 0.32
N THR A 29 -24.37 37.51 0.75
CA THR A 29 -25.06 36.47 1.52
C THR A 29 -25.23 35.18 0.72
N LYS A 30 -25.56 35.29 -0.58
CA LYS A 30 -25.72 34.15 -1.47
C LYS A 30 -24.38 33.48 -1.82
N ILE A 31 -23.32 34.26 -2.01
CA ILE A 31 -21.96 33.74 -2.21
C ILE A 31 -21.48 33.05 -0.94
N GLN A 32 -21.69 33.65 0.24
CA GLN A 32 -21.33 33.05 1.52
C GLN A 32 -22.06 31.73 1.76
N SER A 33 -23.35 31.63 1.43
CA SER A 33 -24.09 30.36 1.57
C SER A 33 -23.53 29.28 0.64
N VAL A 34 -23.26 29.63 -0.63
CA VAL A 34 -22.67 28.69 -1.60
C VAL A 34 -21.27 28.25 -1.16
N GLN A 35 -20.45 29.15 -0.64
CA GLN A 35 -19.12 28.82 -0.10
C GLN A 35 -19.21 27.87 1.10
N GLN A 36 -20.18 28.09 1.99
CA GLN A 36 -20.41 27.21 3.14
C GLN A 36 -20.85 25.81 2.70
N ASP A 37 -21.73 25.72 1.70
CA ASP A 37 -22.20 24.44 1.17
C ASP A 37 -21.08 23.65 0.50
N VAL A 38 -20.27 24.29 -0.35
CA VAL A 38 -19.10 23.67 -0.98
C VAL A 38 -18.09 23.20 0.07
N LYS A 39 -17.83 24.00 1.10
CA LYS A 39 -16.92 23.62 2.19
C LYS A 39 -17.43 22.38 2.94
N ARG A 40 -18.73 22.34 3.25
CA ARG A 40 -19.36 21.20 3.92
C ARG A 40 -19.25 19.93 3.10
N GLU A 41 -19.56 20.00 1.81
CA GLU A 41 -19.45 18.85 0.90
C GLU A 41 -18.01 18.34 0.78
N LEU A 42 -17.04 19.26 0.72
CA LEU A 42 -15.63 18.93 0.70
C LEU A 42 -15.18 18.23 1.99
N GLU A 43 -15.58 18.73 3.15
CA GLU A 43 -15.27 18.10 4.44
C GLU A 43 -15.85 16.68 4.52
N VAL A 44 -17.08 16.48 4.04
CA VAL A 44 -17.70 15.15 3.95
C VAL A 44 -16.92 14.24 3.01
N ALA A 45 -16.51 14.73 1.84
CA ALA A 45 -15.70 13.96 0.89
C ALA A 45 -14.34 13.57 1.49
N ILE A 46 -13.65 14.50 2.15
CA ILE A 46 -12.39 14.24 2.85
C ILE A 46 -12.57 13.18 3.95
N ASN A 47 -13.62 13.29 4.76
CA ASN A 47 -13.90 12.32 5.83
C ASN A 47 -14.23 10.92 5.27
N ARG A 48 -14.96 10.85 4.15
CA ARG A 48 -15.18 9.58 3.43
C ARG A 48 -13.84 8.98 2.99
N LEU A 49 -12.98 9.76 2.33
CA LEU A 49 -11.65 9.30 1.90
C LEU A 49 -10.79 8.81 3.08
N LYS A 50 -10.78 9.55 4.20
CA LYS A 50 -10.09 9.12 5.44
C LYS A 50 -10.61 7.78 5.93
N SER A 51 -11.94 7.63 6.03
CA SER A 51 -12.53 6.37 6.51
C SER A 51 -12.21 5.17 5.61
N TYR A 52 -12.13 5.37 4.28
CA TYR A 52 -11.71 4.31 3.36
C TYR A 52 -10.22 3.98 3.51
N ALA A 53 -9.37 5.00 3.67
CA ALA A 53 -7.94 4.81 3.90
C ALA A 53 -7.67 4.09 5.24
N ASP A 54 -8.40 4.46 6.29
CA ASP A 54 -8.29 3.84 7.61
C ASP A 54 -8.80 2.38 7.61
N LYS A 55 -9.86 2.08 6.86
CA LYS A 55 -10.32 0.68 6.64
C LYS A 55 -9.27 -0.18 5.93
N SER A 56 -8.47 0.42 5.03
CA SER A 56 -7.37 -0.27 4.35
C SER A 56 -6.15 -0.50 5.25
N ARG A 57 -6.06 0.19 6.39
CA ARG A 57 -5.05 -0.03 7.44
C ARG A 57 -5.46 -1.16 8.39
N ALA A 58 -5.96 -2.28 7.86
CA ALA A 58 -6.10 -3.50 8.66
C ALA A 58 -4.74 -3.82 9.32
N SER A 59 -4.78 -4.23 10.59
CA SER A 59 -3.58 -4.52 11.37
C SER A 59 -2.71 -5.50 10.60
N LEU A 60 -1.55 -5.02 10.17
CA LEU A 60 -0.62 -5.79 9.39
C LEU A 60 -0.10 -6.98 10.22
N PRO A 61 -0.03 -8.19 9.64
CA PRO A 61 0.53 -9.35 10.32
C PRO A 61 1.90 -9.05 10.94
N VAL A 62 2.02 -9.23 12.26
CA VAL A 62 3.32 -9.09 12.91
C VAL A 62 3.97 -10.46 12.92
N PHE A 63 5.16 -10.54 12.32
CA PHE A 63 5.98 -11.74 12.36
C PHE A 63 7.17 -11.54 13.29
N ASN A 64 7.59 -12.62 13.93
CA ASN A 64 8.74 -12.67 14.80
C ASN A 64 9.93 -13.34 14.11
N PRO A 65 11.18 -13.02 14.52
CA PRO A 65 12.35 -13.80 14.13
C PRO A 65 12.14 -15.29 14.45
N GLY A 66 12.39 -16.16 13.48
CA GLY A 66 12.15 -17.61 13.59
C GLY A 66 10.84 -18.10 12.98
N ASP A 67 9.85 -17.20 12.77
CA ASP A 67 8.61 -17.57 12.09
C ASP A 67 8.89 -18.02 10.66
N ILE A 68 8.15 -19.03 10.22
CA ILE A 68 8.27 -19.59 8.88
C ILE A 68 7.16 -19.00 8.01
N VAL A 69 7.55 -18.38 6.90
CA VAL A 69 6.65 -17.73 5.96
C VAL A 69 6.89 -18.21 4.53
N PHE A 70 5.84 -18.26 3.73
CA PHE A 70 5.92 -18.39 2.29
C PHE A 70 6.13 -17.02 1.65
N LEU A 71 6.93 -16.97 0.58
CA LEU A 71 7.22 -15.76 -0.19
C LEU A 71 6.49 -15.77 -1.53
N SER A 72 5.73 -14.74 -1.85
CA SER A 72 5.03 -14.65 -3.14
C SER A 72 6.01 -14.58 -4.32
N SER A 73 5.76 -15.39 -5.36
CA SER A 73 6.55 -15.39 -6.60
C SER A 73 6.17 -14.30 -7.60
N MET A 74 5.13 -13.49 -7.30
CA MET A 74 4.53 -12.54 -8.24
C MET A 74 5.52 -11.52 -8.82
N ASN A 75 6.51 -11.12 -8.02
CA ASN A 75 7.52 -10.12 -8.40
C ASN A 75 8.91 -10.71 -8.66
N ILE A 76 9.05 -12.04 -8.62
CA ILE A 76 10.34 -12.71 -8.78
C ILE A 76 10.47 -13.13 -10.25
N LYS A 77 11.45 -12.53 -10.94
CA LYS A 77 11.76 -12.87 -12.33
C LYS A 77 12.22 -14.33 -12.40
N SER A 78 11.29 -15.23 -12.73
CA SER A 78 11.59 -16.62 -13.04
C SER A 78 12.13 -16.71 -14.46
N ALA A 79 13.17 -17.52 -14.66
CA ALA A 79 13.76 -17.77 -15.97
C ALA A 79 12.86 -18.59 -16.92
N ARG A 80 11.65 -19.00 -16.48
CA ARG A 80 10.75 -19.81 -17.31
C ARG A 80 9.86 -18.93 -18.22
N PRO A 81 9.71 -19.29 -19.50
CA PRO A 81 8.93 -18.52 -20.47
C PRO A 81 7.40 -18.70 -20.39
N ILE A 82 6.88 -19.65 -19.59
CA ILE A 82 5.44 -20.01 -19.58
C ILE A 82 4.82 -19.69 -18.20
N LYS A 83 3.80 -18.83 -18.20
CA LYS A 83 3.03 -18.39 -17.02
C LYS A 83 1.94 -19.38 -16.55
N LYS A 84 1.75 -20.51 -17.24
CA LYS A 84 0.70 -21.47 -16.94
C LYS A 84 1.28 -22.53 -16.01
N LEU A 85 0.81 -22.58 -14.75
CA LEU A 85 1.31 -23.39 -13.61
C LEU A 85 2.45 -22.78 -12.76
N TYR A 86 2.50 -21.47 -12.56
CA TYR A 86 3.46 -20.91 -11.59
C TYR A 86 3.01 -21.21 -10.16
N GLU A 87 3.92 -21.76 -9.36
CA GLU A 87 3.76 -21.83 -7.90
C GLU A 87 3.72 -20.39 -7.39
N THR A 88 2.54 -19.93 -6.99
CA THR A 88 2.28 -18.55 -6.55
C THR A 88 3.08 -18.17 -5.30
N TRP A 89 3.52 -19.18 -4.54
CA TRP A 89 4.22 -19.05 -3.28
C TRP A 89 5.45 -19.95 -3.26
N LEU A 90 6.58 -19.35 -2.95
CA LEU A 90 7.88 -19.98 -2.84
C LEU A 90 8.08 -20.34 -1.38
N GLY A 91 8.44 -21.60 -1.15
CA GLY A 91 9.13 -22.18 0.02
C GLY A 91 8.85 -21.64 1.43
N PRO A 92 8.92 -22.50 2.46
CA PRO A 92 9.02 -22.00 3.82
C PRO A 92 10.39 -21.31 4.02
N PHE A 93 10.38 -20.01 4.28
CA PHE A 93 11.56 -19.23 4.63
C PHE A 93 11.45 -18.75 6.08
N PRO A 94 12.47 -18.98 6.91
CA PRO A 94 12.49 -18.42 8.24
C PRO A 94 12.84 -16.94 8.20
N ILE A 95 12.12 -16.14 8.98
CA ILE A 95 12.41 -14.71 9.18
C ILE A 95 13.62 -14.59 10.10
N LEU A 96 14.65 -13.84 9.68
CA LEU A 96 15.81 -13.55 10.51
C LEU A 96 15.57 -12.34 11.41
N LYS A 97 14.96 -11.29 10.88
CA LYS A 97 14.66 -10.07 11.65
C LYS A 97 13.64 -9.18 10.93
N LYS A 98 12.96 -8.36 11.71
CA LYS A 98 12.18 -7.22 11.21
C LYS A 98 13.13 -6.07 10.88
N VAL A 99 13.13 -5.61 9.63
CA VAL A 99 13.97 -4.50 9.15
C VAL A 99 13.22 -3.18 9.28
N SER A 100 11.91 -3.19 9.02
CA SER A 100 11.03 -2.03 9.19
C SER A 100 9.62 -2.49 9.55
N THR A 101 8.70 -1.55 9.78
CA THR A 101 7.28 -1.83 10.05
C THR A 101 6.66 -2.77 9.02
N LEU A 102 7.10 -2.67 7.76
CA LEU A 102 6.55 -3.39 6.62
C LEU A 102 7.53 -4.35 5.95
N ALA A 103 8.79 -4.41 6.39
CA ALA A 103 9.83 -5.18 5.71
C ALA A 103 10.53 -6.16 6.65
N TYR A 104 10.68 -7.40 6.19
CA TYR A 104 11.32 -8.48 6.94
C TYR A 104 12.47 -9.07 6.14
N HIS A 105 13.53 -9.45 6.84
CA HIS A 105 14.69 -10.12 6.29
C HIS A 105 14.48 -11.63 6.38
N LEU A 106 14.46 -12.33 5.24
CA LEU A 106 14.36 -13.78 5.15
C LEU A 106 15.73 -14.44 5.11
N LYS A 107 15.85 -15.66 5.64
CA LYS A 107 17.09 -16.42 5.52
C LYS A 107 17.42 -16.67 4.04
N HIS A 108 18.70 -16.54 3.72
CA HIS A 108 19.28 -16.65 2.38
C HIS A 108 18.53 -17.61 1.44
N LEU A 109 17.96 -17.07 0.37
CA LEU A 109 17.26 -17.83 -0.64
C LEU A 109 18.28 -18.49 -1.58
N SER A 110 18.80 -19.66 -1.19
CA SER A 110 19.86 -20.36 -1.94
C SER A 110 19.52 -20.62 -3.42
N LYS A 111 18.23 -20.67 -3.76
CA LYS A 111 17.73 -20.81 -5.14
C LYS A 111 17.78 -19.50 -5.95
N TRP A 112 17.82 -18.33 -5.30
CA TRP A 112 17.75 -17.01 -5.93
C TRP A 112 18.82 -16.06 -5.36
N LYS A 113 20.10 -16.38 -5.61
CA LYS A 113 21.25 -15.60 -5.12
C LYS A 113 21.28 -14.13 -5.54
N SER A 114 20.55 -13.76 -6.59
CA SER A 114 20.46 -12.38 -7.10
C SER A 114 19.38 -11.55 -6.39
N LEU A 115 18.47 -12.18 -5.65
CA LEU A 115 17.43 -11.46 -4.92
C LEU A 115 17.96 -10.93 -3.59
N TYR A 116 17.65 -9.66 -3.32
CA TYR A 116 17.88 -9.09 -2.01
C TYR A 116 16.92 -9.74 -0.99
N PRO A 117 17.41 -10.24 0.17
CA PRO A 117 16.62 -11.08 1.08
C PRO A 117 15.62 -10.29 1.96
N VAL A 118 15.30 -9.05 1.61
CA VAL A 118 14.36 -8.20 2.36
C VAL A 118 13.08 -8.02 1.56
N PHE A 119 11.96 -8.40 2.15
CA PHE A 119 10.66 -8.42 1.47
C PHE A 119 9.60 -7.65 2.26
N HIS A 120 8.69 -7.03 1.51
CA HIS A 120 7.52 -6.35 2.07
C HIS A 120 6.52 -7.37 2.62
N ILE A 121 5.83 -7.03 3.71
CA ILE A 121 4.88 -7.88 4.43
C ILE A 121 3.77 -8.44 3.53
N SER A 122 3.32 -7.68 2.53
CA SER A 122 2.30 -8.12 1.57
C SER A 122 2.72 -9.29 0.69
N LEU A 123 4.03 -9.60 0.64
CA LEU A 123 4.59 -10.71 -0.10
C LEU A 123 4.82 -11.94 0.79
N LEU A 124 4.46 -11.86 2.08
CA LEU A 124 4.70 -12.91 3.06
C LEU A 124 3.36 -13.48 3.55
N GLU A 125 3.27 -14.80 3.59
CA GLU A 125 2.10 -15.52 4.14
C GLU A 125 2.57 -16.54 5.18
N PRO A 126 1.93 -16.64 6.36
CA PRO A 126 2.35 -17.59 7.37
C PRO A 126 2.01 -19.03 6.96
N VAL A 127 2.88 -19.98 7.31
CA VAL A 127 2.74 -21.39 6.91
C VAL A 127 1.51 -22.08 7.52
N ASN A 128 0.97 -21.55 8.63
CA ASN A 128 -0.19 -22.13 9.32
C ASN A 128 -1.55 -21.78 8.69
N THR A 129 -1.59 -20.94 7.66
CA THR A 129 -2.81 -20.76 6.86
C THR A 129 -3.11 -22.07 6.13
N SER A 130 -4.37 -22.51 6.20
CA SER A 130 -4.97 -23.80 5.82
C SER A 130 -4.77 -24.29 4.37
N ARG A 131 -3.71 -23.89 3.68
CA ARG A 131 -3.37 -24.30 2.30
C ARG A 131 -2.47 -25.54 2.24
N ALA A 132 -1.95 -26.02 3.38
CA ALA A 132 -1.28 -27.32 3.48
C ALA A 132 -2.22 -28.51 3.17
N SER A 133 -3.53 -28.29 3.05
CA SER A 133 -4.55 -29.33 2.84
C SER A 133 -5.05 -29.48 1.39
N SER A 134 -4.46 -28.81 0.40
CA SER A 134 -4.92 -28.92 -1.00
C SER A 134 -3.78 -28.82 -2.02
N SER A 135 -2.84 -29.76 -1.96
CA SER A 135 -2.07 -30.15 -3.14
C SER A 135 -1.56 -31.57 -2.97
N ASN A 136 -2.21 -32.50 -3.66
CA ASN A 136 -1.67 -33.82 -3.95
C ASN A 136 -0.31 -33.65 -4.66
N TYR A 137 0.78 -34.01 -3.97
CA TYR A 137 2.08 -34.20 -4.60
C TYR A 137 2.44 -35.69 -4.48
N HIS A 138 2.13 -36.45 -5.52
CA HIS A 138 2.78 -37.71 -5.87
C HIS A 138 3.58 -37.48 -7.15
#